data_AF-R4JQ35-F1
#
_entry.id   AF-R4JQ35-F1
#
_cell.length_a   1.000
_cell.length_b   1.000
_cell.length_c   1.000
_cell.angle_alpha   90.00
_cell.angle_beta   90.00
_cell.angle_gamma   90.00
#
_symmetry.space_group_name_H-M   'P 1'
#
loop_
_entity.id
_entity.type
_entity.pdbx_description
1 polymer ?
#
loop_
_entity_poly.entity_id
_entity_poly.type
_entity_poly.pdbx_seq_one_letter_code
_entity_poly.pdbx_strand_id
1 'polypeptide(L)'
;SYEYSDFNNLNFDSFMINNSKLFRLLDVDNRLVIPNNLNIRLLINSMDVIHSFCVPSLGLKIDAIPGRINQINMMMERSGLF
;
A
#
# COMPACT_ATOMS: atom_id res chain seq x y z
N SER A 1 -4.64 1.47 6.79
CA SER A 1 -5.51 0.36 6.34
C SER A 1 -5.38 0.17 4.84
N TYR A 2 -5.73 -1.02 4.37
CA TYR A 2 -5.95 -1.33 2.96
C TYR A 2 -7.34 -1.95 2.78
N GLU A 3 -7.98 -1.67 1.66
CA GLU A 3 -9.33 -2.14 1.34
C GLU A 3 -9.38 -2.72 -0.07
N TYR A 4 -9.89 -3.94 -0.20
CA TYR A 4 -10.22 -4.58 -1.46
C TYR A 4 -11.73 -4.64 -1.62
N SER A 5 -12.34 -3.52 -2.01
CA SER A 5 -13.81 -3.41 -2.19
C SER A 5 -14.36 -4.44 -3.17
N ASP A 6 -13.59 -4.78 -4.19
CA ASP A 6 -14.01 -5.68 -5.26
C ASP A 6 -14.00 -7.16 -4.83
N PHE A 7 -13.34 -7.48 -3.70
CA PHE A 7 -13.18 -8.84 -3.18
C PHE A 7 -13.72 -8.95 -1.76
N ASN A 8 -15.01 -9.30 -1.62
CA ASN A 8 -15.66 -9.61 -0.35
C ASN A 8 -15.51 -8.52 0.74
N ASN A 9 -15.33 -7.25 0.38
CA ASN A 9 -15.07 -6.15 1.30
C ASN A 9 -13.93 -6.45 2.30
N LEU A 10 -12.86 -7.11 1.83
CA LEU A 10 -11.69 -7.38 2.66
C LEU A 10 -11.02 -6.06 3.04
N ASN A 11 -10.89 -5.83 4.34
CA ASN A 11 -10.15 -4.71 4.89
C ASN A 11 -9.24 -5.16 6.04
N PHE A 12 -8.09 -4.51 6.17
CA PHE A 12 -7.15 -4.79 7.24
C PHE A 12 -6.23 -3.60 7.50
N ASP A 13 -5.69 -3.57 8.71
CA ASP A 13 -4.65 -2.63 9.10
C ASP A 13 -3.26 -3.22 8.95
N SER A 14 -2.28 -2.35 8.71
CA SER A 14 -0.88 -2.70 8.51
C SER A 14 -0.04 -1.84 9.44
N PHE A 15 0.61 -2.46 10.41
CA PHE A 15 1.43 -1.83 11.43
C PHE A 15 2.87 -2.34 11.37
N MET A 16 3.81 -1.46 11.70
CA MET A 16 5.23 -1.77 11.73
C MET A 16 5.55 -2.76 12.85
N ILE A 17 6.31 -3.82 12.52
CA ILE A 17 6.80 -4.79 13.50
C ILE A 17 8.13 -4.31 14.09
N ASN A 18 8.23 -4.29 15.41
CA ASN A 18 9.49 -4.02 16.11
C ASN A 18 10.19 -5.33 16.53
N ASN A 19 10.75 -6.06 15.55
CA ASN A 19 11.44 -7.33 15.77
C ASN A 19 12.87 -7.30 15.23
N SER A 20 13.83 -7.73 16.05
CA SER A 20 15.27 -7.72 15.75
C SER A 20 15.68 -8.73 14.65
N LYS A 21 14.84 -9.71 14.33
CA LYS A 21 15.10 -10.73 13.29
C LYS A 21 14.65 -10.31 11.89
N LEU A 22 13.95 -9.19 11.76
CA LEU A 22 13.31 -8.71 10.55
C LEU A 22 13.95 -7.40 10.07
N PHE A 23 13.53 -6.86 8.92
CA PHE A 23 14.00 -5.57 8.46
C PHE A 23 13.52 -4.47 9.40
N ARG A 24 14.47 -3.94 10.19
CA ARG A 24 14.23 -2.91 11.19
C ARG A 24 13.57 -1.69 10.54
N LEU A 25 12.38 -1.32 11.04
CA LEU A 25 11.54 -0.20 10.56
C LEU A 25 10.93 -0.34 9.14
N LEU A 26 11.02 -1.51 8.52
CA LEU A 26 10.44 -1.74 7.19
C LEU A 26 9.39 -2.86 7.19
N ASP A 27 9.57 -3.88 8.02
CA ASP A 27 8.59 -4.97 8.09
C ASP A 27 7.29 -4.55 8.78
N VAL A 28 6.19 -5.06 8.24
CA VAL A 28 4.82 -4.86 8.72
C VAL A 28 4.16 -6.21 9.01
N ASP A 29 3.15 -6.20 9.88
CA ASP A 29 2.38 -7.39 10.26
C ASP A 29 1.55 -7.96 9.10
N ASN A 30 0.79 -7.10 8.42
CA ASN A 30 -0.03 -7.45 7.28
C ASN A 30 0.48 -6.72 6.04
N ARG A 31 0.94 -7.50 5.05
CA ARG A 31 1.45 -6.96 3.79
C ARG A 31 0.32 -6.76 2.79
N LEU A 32 0.41 -5.69 1.99
CA LEU A 32 -0.45 -5.46 0.84
C LEU A 32 -0.14 -6.51 -0.24
N VAL A 33 -1.05 -7.46 -0.46
CA VAL A 33 -0.89 -8.53 -1.45
C VAL A 33 -1.58 -8.12 -2.75
N ILE A 34 -0.85 -8.15 -3.86
CA ILE A 34 -1.35 -7.71 -5.17
C ILE A 34 -0.90 -8.72 -6.25
N PRO A 35 -1.74 -9.05 -7.23
CA PRO A 35 -1.34 -9.93 -8.33
C PRO A 35 -0.27 -9.29 -9.23
N ASN A 36 0.67 -10.11 -9.70
CA ASN A 36 1.66 -9.70 -10.70
C ASN A 36 1.07 -9.70 -12.11
N ASN A 37 1.65 -8.91 -13.03
CA ASN A 37 1.28 -8.80 -14.45
C ASN A 37 -0.17 -8.36 -14.73
N LEU A 38 -0.77 -7.62 -13.80
CA LEU A 38 -2.07 -6.99 -13.98
C LEU A 38 -1.95 -5.50 -13.73
N ASN A 39 -2.78 -4.72 -14.42
CA ASN A 39 -2.89 -3.29 -14.15
C ASN A 39 -3.78 -3.07 -12.93
N ILE A 40 -3.21 -2.51 -11.87
CA ILE A 40 -3.90 -2.25 -10.60
C ILE A 40 -4.10 -0.76 -10.47
N ARG A 41 -5.31 -0.36 -10.07
CA ARG A 41 -5.64 1.01 -9.71
C ARG A 41 -5.64 1.15 -8.20
N LEU A 42 -4.76 1.98 -7.67
CA LEU A 42 -4.76 2.37 -6.27
C LEU A 42 -5.53 3.68 -6.08
N LEU A 43 -6.36 3.72 -5.05
CA LEU A 43 -7.03 4.92 -4.56
C LEU A 43 -6.47 5.23 -3.17
N ILE A 44 -5.86 6.41 -3.02
CA ILE A 44 -5.18 6.84 -1.79
C ILE A 44 -5.88 8.06 -1.22
N ASN A 45 -6.19 8.01 0.07
CA ASN A 45 -6.77 9.10 0.87
C ASN A 45 -6.24 9.00 2.31
N SER A 46 -6.46 10.03 3.11
CA SER A 46 -6.23 10.01 4.55
C SER A 46 -7.51 10.33 5.32
N MET A 47 -7.65 9.80 6.53
CA MET A 47 -8.77 10.08 7.42
C MET A 47 -8.48 11.24 8.40
N ASP A 48 -7.21 11.50 8.71
CA ASP A 48 -6.80 12.43 9.76
C ASP A 48 -6.02 13.62 9.21
N VAL A 49 -4.75 13.43 8.88
CA VAL A 49 -3.78 14.44 8.44
C VAL A 49 -3.16 14.03 7.11
N ILE A 50 -2.29 14.87 6.56
CA ILE A 50 -1.62 14.57 5.31
C ILE A 50 -0.57 13.47 5.54
N HIS A 51 -0.63 12.41 4.74
CA HIS A 51 0.41 11.39 4.62
C HIS A 51 0.85 11.25 3.15
N SER A 52 1.80 10.35 2.87
CA SER A 52 2.21 10.03 1.50
C SER A 52 2.49 8.53 1.39
N PHE A 53 1.85 7.88 0.44
CA PHE A 53 2.07 6.47 0.12
C PHE A 53 3.20 6.36 -0.91
N CYS A 54 4.28 5.66 -0.55
CA CYS A 54 5.50 5.61 -1.35
C CYS A 54 6.05 4.18 -1.42
N VAL A 55 6.36 3.72 -2.64
CA VAL A 55 7.08 2.49 -2.91
C VAL A 55 8.17 2.80 -3.95
N PRO A 56 9.40 3.15 -3.53
CA PRO A 56 10.44 3.66 -4.42
C PRO A 56 10.85 2.68 -5.52
N SER A 57 10.88 1.38 -5.21
CA SER A 57 11.21 0.30 -6.16
C SER A 57 10.24 0.23 -7.34
N LEU A 58 9.03 0.77 -7.19
CA LEU A 58 7.99 0.87 -8.23
C LEU A 58 7.88 2.28 -8.83
N GLY A 59 8.69 3.24 -8.37
CA GLY A 59 8.58 4.64 -8.76
C GLY A 59 7.27 5.31 -8.33
N LEU A 60 6.59 4.77 -7.31
CA LEU A 60 5.30 5.27 -6.84
C LEU A 60 5.50 6.20 -5.64
N LYS A 61 4.95 7.41 -5.73
CA LYS A 61 4.73 8.30 -4.60
C LYS A 61 3.46 9.11 -4.84
N ILE A 62 2.55 9.09 -3.87
CA ILE A 62 1.28 9.80 -3.97
C ILE A 62 0.81 10.27 -2.60
N ASP A 63 0.35 11.51 -2.53
CA ASP A 63 -0.08 12.10 -1.27
C ASP A 63 -1.48 11.62 -0.89
N ALA A 64 -1.66 11.34 0.40
CA ALA A 64 -2.92 11.01 1.04
C ALA A 64 -3.44 12.26 1.74
N ILE A 65 -4.43 12.93 1.14
CA ILE A 65 -4.92 14.24 1.59
C ILE A 65 -6.37 14.07 2.08
N PRO A 66 -6.68 14.43 3.34
CA PRO A 66 -8.04 14.32 3.85
C PRO A 66 -9.07 15.01 2.95
N GLY A 67 -10.16 14.29 2.62
CA GLY A 67 -11.22 14.79 1.75
C GLY A 67 -10.91 14.72 0.24
N ARG A 68 -9.78 14.14 -0.17
CA ARG A 68 -9.42 13.93 -1.58
C ARG A 68 -8.97 12.50 -1.83
N ILE A 69 -9.59 11.86 -2.81
CA ILE A 69 -9.17 10.53 -3.29
C ILE A 69 -8.24 10.72 -4.48
N ASN A 70 -6.96 10.43 -4.30
CA ASN A 70 -5.98 10.42 -5.38
C ASN A 70 -5.90 9.02 -6.02
N GLN A 71 -5.77 8.98 -7.34
CA GLN A 71 -5.68 7.73 -8.11
C GLN A 71 -4.30 7.58 -8.75
N ILE A 72 -3.74 6.37 -8.70
CA ILE A 72 -2.58 5.98 -9.51
C ILE A 72 -2.76 4.56 -10.06
N ASN A 73 -2.27 4.33 -11.27
CA ASN A 73 -2.22 2.99 -11.85
C ASN A 73 -0.80 2.44 -11.71
N MET A 74 -0.69 1.17 -11.37
CA MET A 74 0.58 0.45 -11.28
C MET A 74 0.46 -0.91 -11.95
N MET A 75 1.57 -1.39 -12.51
CA MET A 75 1.68 -2.74 -13.04
C MET A 75 2.98 -3.35 -12.50
N MET A 76 2.84 -4.46 -11.79
CA MET A 76 3.99 -5.24 -11.35
C MET A 76 4.41 -6.16 -12.49
N GLU A 77 5.69 -6.19 -12.84
CA GLU A 77 6.24 -7.16 -13.81
C GLU A 77 6.93 -8.35 -13.12
N ARG A 78 7.29 -8.21 -11.84
CA ARG A 78 8.05 -9.20 -11.08
C ARG A 78 7.35 -9.49 -9.76
N SER A 79 7.32 -10.77 -9.38
CA SER A 79 6.91 -11.18 -8.04
C SER A 79 8.02 -10.92 -7.03
N GLY A 80 7.66 -10.47 -5.83
CA GLY A 80 8.62 -10.18 -4.78
C GLY A 80 8.04 -9.36 -3.63
N LEU A 81 8.94 -8.92 -2.75
CA LEU A 81 8.68 -7.91 -1.71
C LEU A 81 9.36 -6.62 -2.16
N PHE A 82 8.60 -5.53 -2.16
CA PHE A 82 8.98 -4.24 -2.74
C PHE A 82 9.06 -3.13 -1.72
#